data_AF-A0A956EBI8-F1
#
_entry.id   AF-A0A956EBI8-F1
#
_cell.length_a   1.000
_cell.length_b   1.000
_cell.length_c   1.000
_cell.angle_alpha   90.00
_cell.angle_beta   90.00
_cell.angle_gamma   90.00
#
_symmetry.space_group_name_H-M   'P 1'
#
loop_
_entity.id
_entity.type
_entity.pdbx_description
1 polymer ?
#
loop_
_entity_poly.entity_id
_entity_poly.type
_entity_poly.pdbx_seq_one_letter_code
_entity_poly.pdbx_strand_id
1 'polypeptide(L)'
;MNREALQGRALARAVDEVRSLLTQGEVSSTALRGLESLSRSGLWLVRGEMLTATPTMVALGDRLPGAGEMLPAVFSLLPDVRAAWLCVVRARLGEMGERKDLAALTEAIHGAGALATELLEVAAPSLAPTSFGELERAVLPAAAHEAAAFPVLLRVLAATSVMPDGGPSAALPEMVFDDPGTAWRHGRLLRLPVATDPAPAQAVLSGALEGRTADGDAMRWALHHPWAFLLAQLVFTKEAWEAERVSGGISYELEPAHLALLQTPPRVEVVVTLPSGEEVRCGSLGELVHRTLAQLGVTLLAHRITPAALDDRLGLVVEALLRRDVWRFEHGSGGLRPGYSIHPSFSDACYRALGSRAFYRLGSPITAAIRRAAETWARERIARASAGVSPQEAP
;
A
#
# COMPACT_ATOMS: atom_id res chain seq x y z
N MET A 1 38.28 -8.06 -19.93
CA MET A 1 36.85 -7.70 -19.82
C MET A 1 36.62 -7.17 -18.40
N ASN A 2 36.14 -5.93 -18.24
CA ASN A 2 36.12 -5.24 -16.94
C ASN A 2 35.10 -5.87 -15.97
N ARG A 3 35.48 -6.10 -14.71
CA ARG A 3 34.66 -6.79 -13.69
C ARG A 3 33.35 -6.05 -13.40
N GLU A 4 33.37 -4.72 -13.44
CA GLU A 4 32.19 -3.88 -13.21
C GLU A 4 31.18 -3.96 -14.37
N ALA A 5 31.64 -4.09 -15.62
CA ALA A 5 30.75 -4.26 -16.77
C ALA A 5 30.02 -5.62 -16.73
N LEU A 6 30.68 -6.66 -16.21
CA LEU A 6 30.05 -7.96 -15.92
C LEU A 6 29.02 -7.85 -14.80
N GLN A 7 29.29 -7.05 -13.77
CA GLN A 7 28.35 -6.75 -12.69
C GLN A 7 27.13 -5.99 -13.22
N GLY A 8 27.31 -4.97 -14.08
CA GLY A 8 26.21 -4.24 -14.72
C GLY A 8 25.25 -5.15 -15.51
N ARG A 9 25.78 -6.14 -16.24
CA ARG A 9 24.99 -7.18 -16.93
C ARG A 9 24.18 -8.05 -15.99
N ALA A 10 24.81 -8.49 -14.89
CA ALA A 10 24.14 -9.31 -13.90
C ALA A 10 23.00 -8.52 -13.22
N LEU A 11 23.24 -7.26 -12.88
CA LEU A 11 22.25 -6.36 -12.30
C LEU A 11 21.08 -6.09 -13.27
N ALA A 12 21.37 -5.88 -14.57
CA ALA A 12 20.33 -5.69 -15.57
C ALA A 12 19.36 -6.89 -15.67
N ARG A 13 19.85 -8.12 -15.46
CA ARG A 13 18.99 -9.32 -15.41
C ARG A 13 18.13 -9.39 -14.15
N ALA A 14 18.59 -8.81 -13.04
CA ALA A 14 17.83 -8.75 -11.80
C ALA A 14 16.71 -7.70 -11.82
N VAL A 15 16.65 -6.81 -12.83
CA VAL A 15 15.65 -5.74 -12.92
C VAL A 15 14.22 -6.29 -12.94
N ASP A 16 13.96 -7.33 -13.71
CA ASP A 16 12.61 -7.90 -13.82
C ASP A 16 12.19 -8.62 -12.53
N GLU A 17 13.15 -9.21 -11.82
CA GLU A 17 12.91 -9.84 -10.53
C GLU A 17 12.64 -8.80 -9.43
N VAL A 18 13.37 -7.68 -9.41
CA VAL A 18 13.06 -6.56 -8.51
C VAL A 18 11.70 -5.94 -8.86
N ARG A 19 11.36 -5.83 -10.15
CA ARG A 19 10.04 -5.37 -10.60
C ARG A 19 8.92 -6.32 -10.14
N SER A 20 9.16 -7.62 -10.22
CA SER A 20 8.24 -8.64 -9.71
C SER A 20 8.07 -8.49 -8.20
N LEU A 21 9.16 -8.31 -7.45
CA LEU A 21 9.11 -8.05 -6.00
C LEU A 21 8.32 -6.78 -5.66
N LEU A 22 8.49 -5.70 -6.42
CA LEU A 22 7.76 -4.44 -6.23
C LEU A 22 6.25 -4.54 -6.51
N THR A 23 5.83 -5.48 -7.36
CA THR A 23 4.43 -5.60 -7.82
C THR A 23 3.68 -6.74 -7.13
N GLN A 24 4.35 -7.88 -6.91
CA GLN A 24 3.80 -9.08 -6.29
C GLN A 24 4.13 -9.15 -4.80
N GLY A 25 5.19 -8.48 -4.36
CA GLY A 25 5.65 -8.51 -2.98
C GLY A 25 6.48 -9.74 -2.63
N GLU A 26 6.61 -10.69 -3.54
CA GLU A 26 7.34 -11.94 -3.35
C GLU A 26 8.07 -12.38 -4.62
N VAL A 27 9.29 -12.89 -4.45
CA VAL A 27 10.06 -13.57 -5.50
C VAL A 27 10.90 -14.70 -4.91
N SER A 28 11.40 -15.61 -5.74
CA SER A 28 12.36 -16.61 -5.27
C SER A 28 13.65 -15.95 -4.78
N SER A 29 14.21 -16.44 -3.68
CA SER A 29 15.48 -15.95 -3.15
C SER A 29 16.66 -16.20 -4.08
N THR A 30 16.55 -17.18 -4.98
CA THR A 30 17.57 -17.40 -6.00
C THR A 30 17.57 -16.36 -7.11
N ALA A 31 16.44 -15.67 -7.30
CA ALA A 31 16.23 -14.69 -8.37
C ALA A 31 17.03 -13.39 -8.16
N LEU A 32 17.30 -13.02 -6.90
CA LEU A 32 18.04 -11.82 -6.53
C LEU A 32 19.44 -12.14 -5.94
N ARG A 33 20.03 -13.29 -6.31
CA ARG A 33 21.45 -13.59 -6.00
C ARG A 33 22.34 -12.50 -6.60
N GLY A 34 23.23 -11.94 -5.79
CA GLY A 34 24.07 -10.80 -6.15
C GLY A 34 23.57 -9.44 -5.64
N LEU A 35 22.39 -9.39 -5.02
CA LEU A 35 21.86 -8.20 -4.32
C LEU A 35 21.92 -8.37 -2.79
N GLU A 36 22.77 -9.26 -2.27
CA GLU A 36 22.82 -9.56 -0.84
C GLU A 36 23.18 -8.33 0.02
N SER A 37 23.95 -7.38 -0.53
CA SER A 37 24.27 -6.12 0.13
C SER A 37 23.03 -5.29 0.47
N LEU A 38 21.94 -5.46 -0.28
CA LEU A 38 20.67 -4.77 -0.04
C LEU A 38 19.85 -5.39 1.10
N SER A 39 20.22 -6.57 1.63
CA SER A 39 19.54 -7.15 2.80
C SER A 39 19.54 -6.21 4.01
N ARG A 40 20.58 -5.38 4.16
CA ARG A 40 20.70 -4.39 5.25
C ARG A 40 19.85 -3.13 5.04
N SER A 41 19.28 -2.93 3.86
CA SER A 41 18.38 -1.81 3.60
C SER A 41 16.98 -1.99 4.22
N GLY A 42 16.67 -3.22 4.66
CA GLY A 42 15.35 -3.57 5.19
C GLY A 42 14.24 -3.56 4.13
N LEU A 43 14.55 -3.44 2.83
CA LEU A 43 13.56 -3.45 1.75
C LEU A 43 12.85 -4.80 1.56
N TRP A 44 13.50 -5.89 1.94
CA TRP A 44 12.92 -7.23 1.88
C TRP A 44 13.47 -8.12 2.99
N LEU A 45 12.77 -9.21 3.24
CA LEU A 45 13.17 -10.27 4.16
C LEU A 45 13.35 -11.58 3.42
N VAL A 46 14.37 -12.34 3.82
CA VAL A 46 14.60 -13.70 3.35
C VAL A 46 13.81 -14.66 4.22
N ARG A 47 12.97 -15.48 3.60
CA ARG A 47 12.19 -16.54 4.25
C ARG A 47 12.33 -17.84 3.47
N GLY A 48 13.27 -18.68 3.88
CA GLY A 48 13.59 -19.92 3.16
C GLY A 48 14.02 -19.62 1.72
N GLU A 49 13.28 -20.15 0.75
CA GLU A 49 13.54 -19.96 -0.68
C GLU A 49 12.83 -18.74 -1.28
N MET A 50 12.22 -17.88 -0.46
CA MET A 50 11.48 -16.71 -0.90
C MET A 50 12.04 -15.41 -0.30
N LEU A 51 11.94 -14.33 -1.07
CA LEU A 51 12.13 -12.96 -0.63
C LEU A 51 10.77 -12.28 -0.56
N THR A 52 10.51 -11.56 0.51
CA THR A 52 9.25 -10.84 0.72
C THR A 52 9.54 -9.37 0.92
N ALA A 53 8.87 -8.50 0.16
CA ALA A 53 8.96 -7.06 0.30
C ALA A 53 8.46 -6.63 1.70
N THR A 54 8.99 -5.53 2.21
CA THR A 54 8.60 -4.97 3.50
C THR A 54 7.80 -3.67 3.34
N PRO A 55 7.14 -3.19 4.41
CA PRO A 55 6.59 -1.84 4.43
C PRO A 55 7.62 -0.74 4.11
N THR A 56 8.91 -0.96 4.44
CA THR A 56 10.00 -0.04 4.09
C THR A 56 10.13 0.17 2.58
N MET A 57 9.93 -0.89 1.78
CA MET A 57 9.95 -0.78 0.32
C MET A 57 8.78 0.08 -0.20
N VAL A 58 7.58 -0.07 0.36
CA VAL A 58 6.44 0.77 0.00
C VAL A 58 6.69 2.23 0.41
N ALA A 59 7.21 2.44 1.62
CA ALA A 59 7.55 3.78 2.13
C ALA A 59 8.62 4.48 1.28
N LEU A 60 9.61 3.75 0.75
CA LEU A 60 10.56 4.29 -0.22
C LEU A 60 9.83 4.77 -1.49
N GLY A 61 8.88 3.98 -1.98
CA GLY A 61 8.09 4.36 -3.15
C GLY A 61 7.22 5.57 -2.94
N ASP A 62 6.60 5.70 -1.77
CA ASP A 62 5.77 6.87 -1.48
C ASP A 62 6.58 8.16 -1.35
N ARG A 63 7.90 8.09 -1.16
CA ARG A 63 8.81 9.26 -1.22
C ARG A 63 9.09 9.73 -2.65
N LEU A 64 8.93 8.85 -3.64
CA LEU A 64 9.22 9.15 -5.04
C LEU A 64 7.98 9.71 -5.76
N PRO A 65 8.13 10.54 -6.79
CA PRO A 65 6.99 11.10 -7.52
C PRO A 65 6.22 10.09 -8.37
N GLY A 66 6.86 8.98 -8.77
CA GLY A 66 6.24 7.96 -9.61
C GLY A 66 6.85 6.58 -9.42
N ALA A 67 6.04 5.54 -9.69
CA ALA A 67 6.45 4.14 -9.56
C ALA A 67 7.64 3.75 -10.45
N GLY A 68 7.84 4.45 -11.58
CA GLY A 68 8.98 4.22 -12.48
C GLY A 68 10.33 4.50 -11.84
N GLU A 69 10.39 5.35 -10.81
CA GLU A 69 11.63 5.69 -10.10
C GLU A 69 12.00 4.66 -9.02
N MET A 70 11.13 3.66 -8.75
CA MET A 70 11.39 2.65 -7.74
C MET A 70 12.59 1.77 -8.07
N LEU A 71 12.71 1.35 -9.34
CA LEU A 71 13.83 0.52 -9.76
C LEU A 71 15.17 1.25 -9.56
N PRO A 72 15.39 2.46 -10.11
CA PRO A 72 16.64 3.16 -9.86
C PRO A 72 16.85 3.43 -8.36
N ALA A 73 15.81 3.70 -7.57
CA ALA A 73 15.96 3.86 -6.11
C ALA A 73 16.43 2.57 -5.39
N VAL A 74 15.94 1.39 -5.77
CA VAL A 74 16.44 0.13 -5.21
C VAL A 74 17.90 -0.10 -5.59
N PHE A 75 18.26 0.11 -6.85
CA PHE A 75 19.64 -0.10 -7.31
C PHE A 75 20.61 0.96 -6.79
N SER A 76 20.16 2.18 -6.47
CA SER A 76 21.01 3.23 -5.87
C SER A 76 21.42 2.96 -4.43
N LEU A 77 20.95 1.86 -3.83
CA LEU A 77 21.39 1.38 -2.52
C LEU A 77 22.57 0.40 -2.65
N LEU A 78 22.92 -0.04 -3.86
CA LEU A 78 24.14 -0.82 -4.08
C LEU A 78 25.35 0.12 -4.00
N PRO A 79 26.38 -0.19 -3.17
CA PRO A 79 27.50 0.72 -2.96
C PRO A 79 28.18 1.21 -4.25
N ASP A 80 28.47 0.30 -5.18
CA ASP A 80 29.17 0.63 -6.41
C ASP A 80 28.32 1.49 -7.36
N VAL A 81 27.03 1.17 -7.49
CA VAL A 81 26.06 1.93 -8.29
C VAL A 81 25.85 3.32 -7.68
N ARG A 82 25.69 3.38 -6.35
CA ARG A 82 25.54 4.63 -5.60
C ARG A 82 26.73 5.55 -5.82
N ALA A 83 27.95 5.03 -5.66
CA ALA A 83 29.18 5.79 -5.86
C ALA A 83 29.27 6.34 -7.28
N ALA A 84 29.01 5.51 -8.30
CA ALA A 84 29.02 5.93 -9.70
C ALA A 84 27.99 7.05 -9.98
N TRP A 85 26.77 6.91 -9.46
CA TRP A 85 25.72 7.91 -9.66
C TRP A 85 25.94 9.20 -8.87
N LEU A 86 26.51 9.12 -7.66
CA LEU A 86 26.95 10.29 -6.89
C LEU A 86 28.02 11.10 -7.64
N CYS A 87 28.99 10.43 -8.28
CA CYS A 87 30.00 11.09 -9.12
C CYS A 87 29.36 11.93 -10.24
N VAL A 88 28.33 11.38 -10.90
CA VAL A 88 27.60 12.05 -11.97
C VAL A 88 26.78 13.23 -11.45
N VAL A 89 26.01 13.04 -10.37
CA VAL A 89 25.19 14.12 -9.78
C VAL A 89 26.08 15.26 -9.31
N ARG A 90 27.21 14.97 -8.64
CA ARG A 90 28.15 15.98 -8.19
C ARG A 90 28.77 16.76 -9.35
N ALA A 91 29.07 16.10 -10.46
CA ALA A 91 29.58 16.73 -11.66
C ALA A 91 28.54 17.64 -12.34
N ARG A 92 27.27 17.21 -12.39
CA ARG A 92 26.16 18.04 -12.92
C ARG A 92 25.94 19.31 -12.11
N LEU A 93 26.02 19.23 -10.78
CA LEU A 93 26.00 20.41 -9.91
C LEU A 93 27.17 21.36 -10.19
N GLY A 94 28.36 20.81 -10.45
CA GLY A 94 29.54 21.58 -10.87
C GLY A 94 29.30 22.32 -12.19
N GLU A 95 28.81 21.63 -13.21
CA GLU A 95 28.48 22.20 -14.52
C GLU A 95 27.41 23.32 -14.44
N MET A 96 26.42 23.19 -13.55
CA MET A 96 25.45 24.27 -13.27
C MET A 96 26.13 25.51 -12.66
N GLY A 97 27.06 25.31 -11.71
CA GLY A 97 27.84 26.38 -11.10
C GLY A 97 28.76 27.08 -12.11
N GLU A 98 29.43 26.34 -12.97
CA GLU A 98 30.31 26.88 -14.03
C GLU A 98 29.53 27.73 -15.04
N ARG A 99 28.32 27.29 -15.40
CA ARG A 99 27.38 28.04 -16.25
C ARG A 99 26.75 29.24 -15.56
N LYS A 100 26.97 29.42 -14.25
CA LYS A 100 26.34 30.44 -13.40
C LYS A 100 24.81 30.39 -13.43
N ASP A 101 24.24 29.20 -13.61
CA ASP A 101 22.80 28.97 -13.52
C ASP A 101 22.40 28.83 -12.04
N LEU A 102 22.32 29.98 -11.36
CA LEU A 102 22.07 30.04 -9.93
C LEU A 102 20.68 29.49 -9.56
N ALA A 103 19.68 29.66 -10.44
CA ALA A 103 18.33 29.17 -10.20
C ALA A 103 18.31 27.64 -10.21
N ALA A 104 18.82 27.01 -11.28
CA ALA A 104 18.87 25.55 -11.37
C ALA A 104 19.73 24.92 -10.27
N LEU A 105 20.87 25.56 -9.94
CA LEU A 105 21.74 25.07 -8.87
C LEU A 105 21.05 25.14 -7.50
N THR A 106 20.35 26.23 -7.20
CA THR A 106 19.63 26.38 -5.92
C THR A 106 18.54 25.34 -5.78
N GLU A 107 17.73 25.13 -6.83
CA GLU A 107 16.70 24.09 -6.86
C GLU A 107 17.30 22.69 -6.68
N ALA A 108 18.41 22.39 -7.36
CA ALA A 108 19.08 21.10 -7.25
C ALA A 108 19.68 20.85 -5.85
N ILE A 109 20.24 21.88 -5.21
CA ILE A 109 20.74 21.79 -3.83
C ILE A 109 19.57 21.59 -2.86
N HIS A 110 18.47 22.30 -3.04
CA HIS A 110 17.27 22.10 -2.23
C HIS A 110 16.74 20.66 -2.38
N GLY A 111 16.68 20.15 -3.60
CA GLY A 111 16.28 18.77 -3.90
C GLY A 111 17.24 17.70 -3.38
N ALA A 112 18.53 18.00 -3.23
CA ALA A 112 19.50 17.07 -2.67
C ALA A 112 19.21 16.79 -1.18
N GLY A 113 18.85 17.82 -0.41
CA GLY A 113 18.54 17.68 1.01
C GLY A 113 19.66 16.95 1.78
N ALA A 114 19.32 15.85 2.46
CA ALA A 114 20.27 15.05 3.24
C ALA A 114 21.41 14.41 2.40
N LEU A 115 21.20 14.24 1.09
CA LEU A 115 22.22 13.73 0.16
C LEU A 115 23.44 14.66 0.06
N ALA A 116 23.29 15.94 0.42
CA ALA A 116 24.36 16.92 0.31
C ALA A 116 25.65 16.49 1.01
N THR A 117 25.55 15.82 2.17
CA THR A 117 26.71 15.31 2.91
C THR A 117 27.51 14.31 2.09
N GLU A 118 26.84 13.33 1.46
CA GLU A 118 27.49 12.33 0.62
C GLU A 118 28.10 12.95 -0.65
N LEU A 119 27.42 13.95 -1.23
CA LEU A 119 27.92 14.66 -2.42
C LEU A 119 29.21 15.45 -2.13
N LEU A 120 29.42 15.91 -0.90
CA LEU A 120 30.66 16.60 -0.50
C LEU A 120 31.85 15.64 -0.39
N GLU A 121 31.60 14.35 -0.14
CA GLU A 121 32.63 13.32 -0.02
C GLU A 121 33.11 12.78 -1.39
N VAL A 122 32.42 13.14 -2.47
CA VAL A 122 32.78 12.74 -3.84
C VAL A 122 34.06 13.45 -4.28
N ALA A 123 35.17 12.73 -4.29
CA ALA A 123 36.49 13.27 -4.63
C ALA A 123 36.72 13.52 -6.13
N ALA A 124 36.14 12.68 -7.01
CA ALA A 124 36.38 12.72 -8.45
C ALA A 124 35.06 12.73 -9.24
N PRO A 125 34.33 13.87 -9.24
CA PRO A 125 33.11 14.00 -10.04
C PRO A 125 33.40 13.85 -11.53
N SER A 126 32.54 13.14 -12.25
CA SER A 126 32.73 12.87 -13.68
C SER A 126 31.40 12.76 -14.42
N LEU A 127 31.38 13.25 -15.66
CA LEU A 127 30.29 13.07 -16.64
C LEU A 127 30.65 12.04 -17.72
N ALA A 128 31.69 11.23 -17.50
CA ALA A 128 31.99 10.11 -18.36
C ALA A 128 30.93 9.00 -18.22
N PRO A 129 30.71 8.17 -19.25
CA PRO A 129 29.86 6.99 -19.14
C PRO A 129 30.30 6.10 -17.97
N THR A 130 29.33 5.62 -17.19
CA THR A 130 29.60 4.71 -16.07
C THR A 130 29.82 3.27 -16.56
N SER A 131 30.32 2.41 -15.69
CA SER A 131 30.39 0.96 -15.94
C SER A 131 29.03 0.24 -15.88
N PHE A 132 27.95 0.95 -15.52
CA PHE A 132 26.59 0.42 -15.33
C PHE A 132 25.63 0.73 -16.49
N GLY A 133 26.12 1.13 -17.67
CA GLY A 133 25.28 1.55 -18.79
C GLY A 133 24.22 0.53 -19.27
N GLU A 134 24.38 -0.77 -19.01
CA GLU A 134 23.31 -1.76 -19.27
C GLU A 134 22.17 -1.68 -18.24
N LEU A 135 22.51 -1.57 -16.96
CA LEU A 135 21.54 -1.36 -15.88
C LEU A 135 20.82 -0.03 -16.07
N GLU A 136 21.56 1.05 -16.35
CA GLU A 136 21.01 2.40 -16.53
C GLU A 136 19.97 2.44 -17.64
N ARG A 137 20.22 1.79 -18.78
CA ARG A 137 19.22 1.69 -19.86
C ARG A 137 17.96 0.94 -19.46
N ALA A 138 18.05 0.04 -18.48
CA ALA A 138 16.91 -0.73 -17.99
C ALA A 138 16.08 0.01 -16.92
N VAL A 139 16.67 0.96 -16.19
CA VAL A 139 16.04 1.57 -15.00
C VAL A 139 15.93 3.10 -15.04
N LEU A 140 16.71 3.79 -15.87
CA LEU A 140 16.70 5.25 -16.01
C LEU A 140 16.09 5.65 -17.36
N PRO A 141 15.56 6.88 -17.48
CA PRO A 141 15.04 7.39 -18.75
C PRO A 141 16.13 7.66 -19.80
N ALA A 142 17.39 7.80 -19.36
CA ALA A 142 18.58 8.01 -20.19
C ALA A 142 19.81 7.44 -19.46
N ALA A 143 20.96 7.31 -20.13
CA ALA A 143 22.19 6.91 -19.47
C ALA A 143 22.53 7.90 -18.34
N ALA A 144 23.10 7.42 -17.22
CA ALA A 144 23.20 8.25 -16.02
C ALA A 144 23.97 9.55 -16.26
N HIS A 145 25.07 9.45 -17.02
CA HIS A 145 25.92 10.57 -17.37
C HIS A 145 25.24 11.62 -18.25
N GLU A 146 24.08 11.37 -18.85
CA GLU A 146 23.35 12.33 -19.69
C GLU A 146 22.50 13.30 -18.85
N ALA A 147 22.33 14.54 -19.33
CA ALA A 147 21.57 15.56 -18.60
C ALA A 147 20.11 15.16 -18.33
N ALA A 148 19.49 14.37 -19.22
CA ALA A 148 18.11 13.91 -19.08
C ALA A 148 17.91 12.96 -17.87
N ALA A 149 18.94 12.24 -17.43
CA ALA A 149 18.85 11.36 -16.26
C ALA A 149 18.96 12.11 -14.92
N PHE A 150 19.52 13.32 -14.92
CA PHE A 150 19.85 14.07 -13.70
C PHE A 150 18.67 14.25 -12.73
N PRO A 151 17.47 14.67 -13.15
CA PRO A 151 16.36 14.89 -12.21
C PRO A 151 15.94 13.61 -11.48
N VAL A 152 15.94 12.47 -12.19
CA VAL A 152 15.62 11.16 -11.59
C VAL A 152 16.72 10.75 -10.62
N LEU A 153 17.99 10.83 -11.03
CA LEU A 153 19.13 10.47 -10.20
C LEU A 153 19.17 11.27 -8.89
N LEU A 154 18.97 12.59 -8.96
CA LEU A 154 18.95 13.44 -7.78
C LEU A 154 17.85 13.02 -6.80
N ARG A 155 16.61 12.80 -7.30
CA ARG A 155 15.48 12.38 -6.47
C ARG A 155 15.67 11.01 -5.83
N VAL A 156 16.12 10.01 -6.59
CA VAL A 156 16.29 8.64 -6.06
C VAL A 156 17.42 8.57 -5.04
N LEU A 157 18.54 9.27 -5.28
CA LEU A 157 19.64 9.33 -4.33
C LEU A 157 19.24 10.10 -3.06
N ALA A 158 18.50 11.21 -3.20
CA ALA A 158 17.97 11.96 -2.07
C ALA A 158 16.99 11.11 -1.25
N ALA A 159 16.03 10.44 -1.89
CA ALA A 159 15.06 9.59 -1.22
C ALA A 159 15.70 8.41 -0.47
N THR A 160 16.80 7.88 -0.99
CA THR A 160 17.55 6.76 -0.38
C THR A 160 18.56 7.19 0.68
N SER A 161 19.04 8.44 0.67
CA SER A 161 19.96 8.96 1.72
C SER A 161 19.33 9.05 3.12
N VAL A 162 17.99 9.12 3.18
CA VAL A 162 17.21 9.19 4.43
C VAL A 162 16.54 7.86 4.78
N MET A 163 16.98 6.76 4.17
CA MET A 163 16.53 5.43 4.56
C MET A 163 17.12 5.10 5.94
N PRO A 164 16.31 4.65 6.90
CA PRO A 164 16.85 4.17 8.15
C PRO A 164 17.75 2.96 7.89
N ASP A 165 18.83 2.82 8.65
CA ASP A 165 19.61 1.58 8.66
C ASP A 165 18.66 0.42 8.99
N GLY A 166 18.57 -0.56 8.09
CA GLY A 166 17.67 -1.68 8.24
C GLY A 166 18.12 -2.57 9.38
N GLY A 167 17.54 -2.34 10.57
CA GLY A 167 17.60 -3.31 11.65
C GLY A 167 16.92 -4.62 11.22
N PRO A 168 17.27 -5.76 11.85
CA PRO A 168 16.62 -7.03 11.55
C PRO A 168 15.11 -6.92 11.83
N SER A 169 14.30 -6.89 10.77
CA SER A 169 12.85 -6.98 10.93
C SER A 169 12.49 -8.43 11.26
N ALA A 170 11.65 -8.62 12.27
CA ALA A 170 11.23 -9.94 12.70
C ALA A 170 10.47 -10.65 11.57
N ALA A 171 10.83 -11.89 11.29
CA ALA A 171 10.13 -12.70 10.31
C ALA A 171 8.66 -12.87 10.73
N LEU A 172 7.73 -12.56 9.82
CA LEU A 172 6.31 -12.80 10.01
C LEU A 172 6.03 -14.31 9.95
N PRO A 173 5.07 -14.82 10.75
CA PRO A 173 4.69 -16.23 10.70
C PRO A 173 4.15 -16.62 9.32
N GLU A 174 4.02 -17.91 9.06
CA GLU A 174 3.28 -18.39 7.90
C GLU A 174 1.81 -17.96 7.95
N MET A 175 1.24 -17.66 6.79
CA MET A 175 -0.19 -17.41 6.69
C MET A 175 -0.94 -18.73 6.69
N VAL A 176 -1.87 -18.87 7.62
CA VAL A 176 -2.89 -19.91 7.60
C VAL A 176 -4.20 -19.20 7.26
N PHE A 177 -4.76 -19.46 6.08
CA PHE A 177 -5.88 -18.66 5.57
C PHE A 177 -7.14 -18.76 6.44
N ASP A 178 -7.40 -19.93 7.02
CA ASP A 178 -8.50 -20.13 7.98
C ASP A 178 -8.22 -19.56 9.38
N ASP A 179 -7.05 -18.94 9.60
CA ASP A 179 -6.66 -18.28 10.84
C ASP A 179 -6.30 -16.80 10.60
N PRO A 180 -7.30 -15.90 10.70
CA PRO A 180 -7.10 -14.47 10.55
C PRO A 180 -6.02 -13.88 11.47
N GLY A 181 -5.76 -14.50 12.62
CA GLY A 181 -4.73 -14.05 13.56
C GLY A 181 -3.30 -14.19 13.02
N THR A 182 -3.08 -15.07 12.04
CA THR A 182 -1.80 -15.21 11.35
C THR A 182 -1.68 -14.28 10.13
N ALA A 183 -2.79 -14.06 9.44
CA ALA A 183 -2.87 -13.28 8.21
C ALA A 183 -2.82 -11.76 8.47
N TRP A 184 -3.60 -11.26 9.44
CA TRP A 184 -3.77 -9.84 9.72
C TRP A 184 -2.87 -9.36 10.86
N ARG A 185 -1.56 -9.37 10.60
CA ARG A 185 -0.55 -8.91 11.57
C ARG A 185 0.16 -7.65 11.08
N HIS A 186 0.60 -6.84 12.05
CA HIS A 186 1.45 -5.69 11.80
C HIS A 186 2.68 -6.08 10.96
N GLY A 187 3.00 -5.26 9.96
CA GLY A 187 4.10 -5.45 9.03
C GLY A 187 3.75 -6.26 7.76
N ARG A 188 2.55 -6.84 7.68
CA ARG A 188 2.09 -7.53 6.47
C ARG A 188 1.85 -6.56 5.32
N LEU A 189 2.08 -7.06 4.11
CA LEU A 189 1.68 -6.38 2.88
C LEU A 189 0.35 -6.98 2.35
N LEU A 190 -0.46 -6.14 1.71
CA LEU A 190 -1.69 -6.51 1.02
C LEU A 190 -1.67 -6.00 -0.41
N ARG A 191 -1.77 -6.90 -1.38
CA ARG A 191 -1.87 -6.55 -2.81
C ARG A 191 -3.23 -5.94 -3.12
N LEU A 192 -3.30 -5.03 -4.10
CA LEU A 192 -4.57 -4.44 -4.54
C LEU A 192 -5.55 -5.50 -5.06
N PRO A 193 -6.88 -5.26 -4.98
CA PRO A 193 -7.88 -6.19 -5.50
C PRO A 193 -7.69 -6.46 -7.00
N VAL A 194 -7.72 -7.73 -7.37
CA VAL A 194 -7.70 -8.24 -8.75
C VAL A 194 -8.65 -9.42 -8.87
N ALA A 195 -9.20 -9.66 -10.07
CA ALA A 195 -10.14 -10.75 -10.29
C ALA A 195 -9.49 -12.12 -10.02
N THR A 196 -8.35 -12.39 -10.66
CA THR A 196 -7.62 -13.66 -10.56
C THR A 196 -6.20 -13.43 -10.08
N ASP A 197 -5.63 -14.41 -9.38
CA ASP A 197 -4.27 -14.31 -8.87
C ASP A 197 -3.25 -14.51 -10.00
N PRO A 198 -2.35 -13.54 -10.27
CA PRO A 198 -1.25 -13.76 -11.19
C PRO A 198 -0.19 -14.72 -10.62
N ALA A 199 -0.09 -14.88 -9.29
CA ALA A 199 0.88 -15.77 -8.65
C ALA A 199 0.49 -16.11 -7.20
N PRO A 200 0.61 -17.37 -6.75
CA PRO A 200 0.26 -17.75 -5.38
C PRO A 200 1.18 -17.04 -4.37
N ALA A 201 0.60 -16.21 -3.50
CA ALA A 201 1.33 -15.52 -2.43
C ALA A 201 1.31 -16.32 -1.11
N GLN A 202 2.45 -16.37 -0.41
CA GLN A 202 2.64 -17.17 0.81
C GLN A 202 2.88 -16.35 2.09
N ALA A 203 3.40 -15.13 1.95
CA ALA A 203 3.73 -14.19 3.02
C ALA A 203 3.01 -12.83 2.89
N VAL A 204 2.58 -12.46 1.68
CA VAL A 204 1.82 -11.27 1.31
C VAL A 204 0.37 -11.66 1.12
N LEU A 205 -0.54 -10.85 1.64
CA LEU A 205 -1.97 -11.07 1.47
C LEU A 205 -2.33 -10.87 -0.02
N SER A 206 -2.87 -11.92 -0.64
CA SER A 206 -3.26 -11.91 -2.06
C SER A 206 -4.37 -10.89 -2.31
N GLY A 207 -4.31 -10.29 -3.49
CA GLY A 207 -5.33 -9.40 -4.02
C GLY A 207 -6.46 -10.12 -4.74
N ALA A 208 -6.30 -11.41 -5.03
CA ALA A 208 -7.20 -12.17 -5.88
C ALA A 208 -8.56 -12.42 -5.21
N LEU A 209 -9.63 -12.40 -6.02
CA LEU A 209 -10.99 -12.74 -5.63
C LEU A 209 -11.43 -14.15 -6.08
N GLU A 210 -10.67 -14.74 -7.00
CA GLU A 210 -10.89 -16.08 -7.55
C GLU A 210 -9.55 -16.84 -7.71
N GLY A 211 -9.62 -18.15 -7.92
CA GLY A 211 -8.47 -18.98 -8.29
C GLY A 211 -7.92 -19.88 -7.19
N ARG A 212 -8.58 -19.97 -6.02
CA ARG A 212 -8.24 -20.94 -4.98
C ARG A 212 -9.20 -22.13 -5.05
N THR A 213 -8.66 -23.34 -5.12
CA THR A 213 -9.40 -24.59 -5.37
C THR A 213 -10.33 -25.03 -4.23
N ALA A 214 -10.47 -24.22 -3.17
CA ALA A 214 -11.16 -24.56 -1.93
C ALA A 214 -12.27 -23.55 -1.57
N ASP A 215 -12.81 -22.82 -2.54
CA ASP A 215 -13.83 -21.78 -2.37
C ASP A 215 -15.24 -22.31 -1.97
N GLY A 216 -15.30 -23.50 -1.35
CA GLY A 216 -16.49 -24.32 -1.15
C GLY A 216 -17.76 -23.55 -0.80
N ASP A 217 -17.85 -23.01 0.42
CA ASP A 217 -18.96 -22.15 0.85
C ASP A 217 -18.49 -20.68 1.00
N ALA A 218 -19.45 -19.76 1.09
CA ALA A 218 -19.16 -18.32 1.18
C ALA A 218 -18.22 -17.96 2.35
N MET A 219 -18.30 -18.68 3.48
CA MET A 219 -17.43 -18.47 4.63
C MET A 219 -15.99 -18.85 4.32
N ARG A 220 -15.75 -20.04 3.77
CA ARG A 220 -14.40 -20.46 3.35
C ARG A 220 -13.82 -19.58 2.26
N TRP A 221 -14.64 -19.19 1.29
CA TRP A 221 -14.22 -18.23 0.27
C TRP A 221 -13.81 -16.90 0.93
N ALA A 222 -14.63 -16.33 1.82
CA ALA A 222 -14.26 -15.09 2.50
C ALA A 222 -12.91 -15.21 3.22
N LEU A 223 -12.65 -16.31 3.95
CA LEU A 223 -11.39 -16.53 4.68
C LEU A 223 -10.17 -16.68 3.77
N HIS A 224 -10.33 -17.31 2.60
CA HIS A 224 -9.25 -17.50 1.64
C HIS A 224 -8.88 -16.25 0.84
N HIS A 225 -9.77 -15.24 0.82
CA HIS A 225 -9.64 -14.04 0.02
C HIS A 225 -9.57 -12.80 0.93
N PRO A 226 -8.38 -12.22 1.18
CA PRO A 226 -8.19 -11.15 2.16
C PRO A 226 -9.12 -9.95 1.99
N TRP A 227 -9.35 -9.51 0.76
CA TRP A 227 -10.29 -8.42 0.48
C TRP A 227 -11.73 -8.79 0.81
N ALA A 228 -12.16 -10.01 0.48
CA ALA A 228 -13.48 -10.50 0.84
C ALA A 228 -13.65 -10.60 2.36
N PHE A 229 -12.65 -11.14 3.07
CA PHE A 229 -12.68 -11.22 4.53
C PHE A 229 -12.78 -9.84 5.19
N LEU A 230 -11.97 -8.87 4.75
CA LEU A 230 -11.96 -7.53 5.33
C LEU A 230 -13.33 -6.84 5.16
N LEU A 231 -13.92 -6.93 3.96
CA LEU A 231 -15.23 -6.34 3.70
C LEU A 231 -16.38 -7.13 4.34
N ALA A 232 -16.26 -8.45 4.47
CA ALA A 232 -17.18 -9.24 5.29
C ALA A 232 -17.13 -8.79 6.76
N GLN A 233 -15.93 -8.52 7.28
CA GLN A 233 -15.75 -8.01 8.64
C GLN A 233 -16.36 -6.62 8.84
N LEU A 234 -16.37 -5.77 7.82
CA LEU A 234 -17.04 -4.47 7.86
C LEU A 234 -18.54 -4.61 8.11
N VAL A 235 -19.25 -5.40 7.29
CA VAL A 235 -20.71 -5.60 7.47
C VAL A 235 -21.06 -6.42 8.70
N PHE A 236 -20.20 -7.34 9.11
CA PHE A 236 -20.35 -8.03 10.40
C PHE A 236 -20.17 -7.07 11.58
N THR A 237 -19.18 -6.17 11.52
CA THR A 237 -18.98 -5.15 12.56
C THR A 237 -20.18 -4.20 12.63
N LYS A 238 -20.76 -3.83 11.48
CA LYS A 238 -22.02 -3.06 11.42
C LYS A 238 -23.13 -3.77 12.19
N GLU A 239 -23.43 -5.02 11.85
CA GLU A 239 -24.51 -5.78 12.51
C GLU A 239 -24.26 -5.94 14.02
N ALA A 240 -23.03 -6.30 14.41
CA ALA A 240 -22.66 -6.44 15.81
C ALA A 240 -22.81 -5.12 16.59
N TRP A 241 -22.44 -3.99 15.97
CA TRP A 241 -22.56 -2.67 16.59
C TRP A 241 -24.02 -2.24 16.74
N GLU A 242 -24.86 -2.47 15.73
CA GLU A 242 -26.30 -2.20 15.79
C GLU A 242 -26.99 -3.03 16.89
N ALA A 243 -26.54 -4.27 17.12
CA ALA A 243 -27.05 -5.13 18.19
C ALA A 243 -26.73 -4.60 19.61
N GLU A 244 -25.68 -3.79 19.77
CA GLU A 244 -25.29 -3.21 21.07
C GLU A 244 -26.21 -2.07 21.54
N ARG A 245 -27.11 -1.54 20.68
CA ARG A 245 -28.20 -0.56 20.91
C ARG A 245 -27.86 0.79 21.58
N VAL A 246 -26.77 0.91 22.31
CA VAL A 246 -26.40 2.09 23.13
C VAL A 246 -25.15 2.80 22.57
N SER A 247 -24.47 2.16 21.61
CA SER A 247 -23.11 2.54 21.20
C SER A 247 -23.04 3.33 19.90
N GLY A 248 -24.16 3.68 19.26
CA GLY A 248 -24.17 4.21 17.90
C GLY A 248 -24.13 3.11 16.82
N GLY A 249 -23.59 3.42 15.64
CA GLY A 249 -23.55 2.48 14.51
C GLY A 249 -22.74 2.99 13.31
N ILE A 250 -22.68 2.17 12.27
CA ILE A 250 -22.03 2.50 10.99
C ILE A 250 -22.88 2.02 9.82
N SER A 251 -23.00 2.85 8.79
CA SER A 251 -23.75 2.56 7.57
C SER A 251 -22.86 2.69 6.34
N TYR A 252 -23.06 1.76 5.41
CA TYR A 252 -22.40 1.73 4.10
C TYR A 252 -23.43 2.08 3.03
N GLU A 253 -23.54 3.36 2.70
CA GLU A 253 -24.61 3.89 1.86
C GLU A 253 -24.17 4.03 0.40
N LEU A 254 -25.13 3.91 -0.51
CA LEU A 254 -24.93 4.21 -1.92
C LEU A 254 -25.69 5.50 -2.27
N GLU A 255 -25.03 6.42 -2.96
CA GLU A 255 -25.73 7.60 -3.46
C GLU A 255 -26.83 7.21 -4.45
N PRO A 256 -28.03 7.82 -4.39
CA PRO A 256 -29.13 7.48 -5.30
C PRO A 256 -28.77 7.56 -6.79
N ALA A 257 -27.85 8.46 -7.17
CA ALA A 257 -27.36 8.60 -8.53
C ALA A 257 -26.60 7.36 -9.03
N HIS A 258 -26.04 6.54 -8.13
CA HIS A 258 -25.26 5.35 -8.44
C HIS A 258 -26.07 4.04 -8.33
N LEU A 259 -27.39 4.10 -8.14
CA LEU A 259 -28.22 2.88 -8.02
C LEU A 259 -28.10 1.93 -9.21
N ALA A 260 -27.94 2.45 -10.43
CA ALA A 260 -27.74 1.62 -11.62
C ALA A 260 -26.42 0.82 -11.59
N LEU A 261 -25.48 1.21 -10.73
CA LEU A 261 -24.15 0.60 -10.56
C LEU A 261 -24.01 -0.14 -9.22
N LEU A 262 -25.13 -0.53 -8.58
CA LEU A 262 -25.10 -1.15 -7.24
C LEU A 262 -24.26 -2.43 -7.14
N GLN A 263 -24.00 -3.11 -8.26
CA GLN A 263 -23.15 -4.31 -8.27
C GLN A 263 -21.65 -3.96 -8.25
N THR A 264 -21.27 -2.82 -8.82
CA THR A 264 -19.90 -2.32 -8.93
C THR A 264 -19.89 -0.82 -8.62
N PRO A 265 -20.19 -0.43 -7.38
CA PRO A 265 -20.37 0.98 -7.04
C PRO A 265 -19.05 1.74 -7.23
N PRO A 266 -19.08 2.93 -7.85
CA PRO A 266 -17.87 3.77 -7.97
C PRO A 266 -17.41 4.31 -6.61
N ARG A 267 -18.35 4.41 -5.65
CA ARG A 267 -18.10 4.89 -4.30
C ARG A 267 -19.20 4.39 -3.38
N VAL A 268 -18.81 3.94 -2.19
CA VAL A 268 -19.71 3.62 -1.08
C VAL A 268 -19.44 4.62 0.03
N GLU A 269 -20.46 5.36 0.45
CA GLU A 269 -20.36 6.33 1.54
C GLU A 269 -20.35 5.62 2.89
N VAL A 270 -19.54 6.15 3.80
CA VAL A 270 -19.47 5.71 5.19
C VAL A 270 -20.11 6.79 6.06
N VAL A 271 -21.18 6.41 6.75
CA VAL A 271 -21.87 7.24 7.74
C VAL A 271 -21.71 6.59 9.10
N VAL A 272 -21.34 7.38 10.11
CA VAL A 272 -21.20 6.91 11.49
C VAL A 272 -22.27 7.57 12.34
N THR A 273 -23.07 6.77 13.03
CA THR A 273 -24.05 7.24 13.99
C THR A 273 -23.40 7.23 15.38
N LEU A 274 -23.39 8.37 16.06
CA LEU A 274 -22.85 8.48 17.41
C LEU A 274 -23.83 7.90 18.45
N PRO A 275 -23.38 7.62 19.68
CA PRO A 275 -24.27 7.25 20.79
C PRO A 275 -25.39 8.27 21.07
N SER A 276 -25.18 9.55 20.71
CA SER A 276 -26.20 10.61 20.79
C SER A 276 -27.29 10.51 19.72
N GLY A 277 -27.14 9.62 18.73
CA GLY A 277 -28.02 9.50 17.57
C GLY A 277 -27.66 10.42 16.40
N GLU A 278 -26.64 11.27 16.54
CA GLU A 278 -26.18 12.14 15.45
C GLU A 278 -25.46 11.32 14.36
N GLU A 279 -25.82 11.57 13.10
CA GLU A 279 -25.19 10.94 11.93
C GLU A 279 -24.09 11.83 11.34
N VAL A 280 -22.89 11.27 11.22
CA VAL A 280 -21.71 11.95 10.68
C VAL A 280 -21.30 11.30 9.37
N ARG A 281 -21.41 12.05 8.27
CA ARG A 281 -20.89 11.65 6.95
C ARG A 281 -19.37 11.71 6.94
N CYS A 282 -18.74 10.54 7.00
CA CYS A 282 -17.31 10.44 7.19
C CYS A 282 -16.54 10.52 5.88
N GLY A 283 -16.99 9.84 4.81
CA GLY A 283 -16.31 9.81 3.51
C GLY A 283 -16.57 8.50 2.77
N SER A 284 -15.60 7.98 2.03
CA SER A 284 -15.76 6.73 1.27
C SER A 284 -15.27 5.47 2.01
N LEU A 285 -15.71 4.32 1.52
CA LEU A 285 -15.27 3.01 1.95
C LEU A 285 -13.75 2.82 1.77
N GLY A 286 -13.17 3.32 0.67
CA GLY A 286 -11.73 3.34 0.44
C GLY A 286 -10.97 4.05 1.56
N GLU A 287 -11.46 5.19 2.05
CA GLU A 287 -10.82 5.90 3.17
C GLU A 287 -10.94 5.12 4.49
N LEU A 288 -12.10 4.52 4.77
CA LEU A 288 -12.27 3.67 5.95
C LEU A 288 -11.32 2.46 5.93
N VAL A 289 -11.18 1.82 4.77
CA VAL A 289 -10.26 0.69 4.56
C VAL A 289 -8.82 1.15 4.81
N HIS A 290 -8.39 2.26 4.21
CA HIS A 290 -7.06 2.83 4.45
C HIS A 290 -6.78 3.05 5.94
N ARG A 291 -7.73 3.67 6.67
CA ARG A 291 -7.62 3.93 8.10
C ARG A 291 -7.58 2.63 8.92
N THR A 292 -8.38 1.64 8.54
CA THR A 292 -8.41 0.32 9.19
C THR A 292 -7.09 -0.42 9.02
N LEU A 293 -6.57 -0.47 7.79
CA LEU A 293 -5.28 -1.10 7.48
C LEU A 293 -4.13 -0.42 8.23
N ALA A 294 -4.14 0.91 8.32
CA ALA A 294 -3.15 1.66 9.10
C ALA A 294 -3.18 1.27 10.60
N GLN A 295 -4.37 1.11 11.19
CA GLN A 295 -4.48 0.63 12.59
C GLN A 295 -4.01 -0.80 12.78
N LEU A 296 -4.20 -1.66 11.78
CA LEU A 296 -3.71 -3.04 11.81
C LEU A 296 -2.20 -3.12 11.54
N GLY A 297 -1.60 -2.04 11.05
CA GLY A 297 -0.22 -2.03 10.57
C GLY A 297 -0.02 -2.87 9.31
N VAL A 298 -1.06 -3.02 8.48
CA VAL A 298 -0.99 -3.70 7.20
C VAL A 298 -0.80 -2.63 6.12
N THR A 299 0.19 -2.80 5.26
CA THR A 299 0.53 -1.83 4.22
C THR A 299 0.03 -2.30 2.86
N LEU A 300 -0.64 -1.44 2.11
CA LEU A 300 -1.00 -1.75 0.72
C LEU A 300 0.26 -1.77 -0.14
N LEU A 301 0.46 -2.86 -0.89
CA LEU A 301 1.51 -2.94 -1.90
C LEU A 301 1.05 -2.21 -3.16
N ALA A 302 1.13 -0.88 -3.10
CA ALA A 302 0.82 0.02 -4.21
C ALA A 302 1.54 1.35 -4.00
N HIS A 303 1.96 1.97 -5.09
CA HIS A 303 2.57 3.30 -5.05
C HIS A 303 1.48 4.36 -4.89
N ARG A 304 1.51 5.14 -3.79
CA ARG A 304 0.66 6.32 -3.55
C ARG A 304 -0.82 6.12 -3.88
N ILE A 305 -1.37 4.94 -3.56
CA ILE A 305 -2.78 4.66 -3.82
C ILE A 305 -3.65 5.62 -2.99
N THR A 306 -4.53 6.35 -3.66
CA THR A 306 -5.47 7.28 -3.01
C THR A 306 -6.75 6.54 -2.63
N PRO A 307 -7.52 7.04 -1.64
CA PRO A 307 -8.82 6.45 -1.30
C PRO A 307 -9.76 6.29 -2.49
N ALA A 308 -9.82 7.28 -3.39
CA ALA A 308 -10.66 7.23 -4.59
C ALA A 308 -10.19 6.13 -5.57
N ALA A 309 -8.87 6.03 -5.82
CA ALA A 309 -8.33 4.97 -6.67
C ALA A 309 -8.51 3.57 -6.03
N LEU A 310 -8.60 3.49 -4.69
CA LEU A 310 -8.95 2.27 -4.00
C LEU A 310 -10.44 1.94 -4.14
N ASP A 311 -11.34 2.94 -4.06
CA ASP A 311 -12.78 2.75 -4.30
C ASP A 311 -13.04 2.10 -5.67
N ASP A 312 -12.36 2.56 -6.73
CA ASP A 312 -12.44 1.98 -8.08
C ASP A 312 -12.12 0.47 -8.08
N ARG A 313 -11.20 0.03 -7.22
CA ARG A 313 -10.83 -1.39 -7.07
C ARG A 313 -11.80 -2.16 -6.16
N LEU A 314 -12.35 -1.50 -5.15
CA LEU A 314 -13.30 -2.11 -4.21
C LEU A 314 -14.62 -2.45 -4.88
N GLY A 315 -15.02 -1.77 -5.96
CA GLY A 315 -16.18 -2.15 -6.76
C GLY A 315 -16.16 -3.61 -7.21
N LEU A 316 -14.99 -4.15 -7.58
CA LEU A 316 -14.80 -5.57 -7.93
C LEU A 316 -15.05 -6.50 -6.73
N VAL A 317 -14.63 -6.08 -5.53
CA VAL A 317 -14.80 -6.85 -4.31
C VAL A 317 -16.28 -6.86 -3.90
N VAL A 318 -16.96 -5.70 -3.98
CA VAL A 318 -18.40 -5.59 -3.72
C VAL A 318 -19.19 -6.51 -4.64
N GLU A 319 -18.89 -6.51 -5.94
CA GLU A 319 -19.53 -7.42 -6.90
C GLU A 319 -19.37 -8.89 -6.50
N ALA A 320 -18.14 -9.29 -6.12
CA ALA A 320 -17.86 -10.65 -5.71
C ALA A 320 -18.58 -11.04 -4.40
N LEU A 321 -18.72 -10.11 -3.45
CA LEU A 321 -19.43 -10.30 -2.19
C LEU A 321 -20.94 -10.44 -2.38
N LEU A 322 -21.52 -9.64 -3.29
CA LEU A 322 -22.94 -9.72 -3.65
C LEU A 322 -23.24 -11.05 -4.36
N ARG A 323 -22.38 -11.47 -5.30
CA ARG A 323 -22.54 -12.73 -6.05
C ARG A 323 -22.49 -13.97 -5.17
N ARG A 324 -21.83 -13.88 -4.01
CA ARG A 324 -21.63 -14.99 -3.07
C ARG A 324 -22.47 -14.89 -1.82
N ASP A 325 -23.49 -14.03 -1.82
CA ASP A 325 -24.40 -13.83 -0.68
C ASP A 325 -23.64 -13.55 0.63
N VAL A 326 -22.56 -12.77 0.58
CA VAL A 326 -21.84 -12.27 1.76
C VAL A 326 -22.40 -10.90 2.14
N TRP A 327 -22.53 -10.03 1.14
CA TRP A 327 -23.23 -8.76 1.24
C TRP A 327 -24.59 -8.87 0.56
N ARG A 328 -25.51 -8.00 0.95
CA ARG A 328 -26.74 -7.74 0.21
C ARG A 328 -26.93 -6.23 0.06
N PHE A 329 -27.66 -5.85 -0.98
CA PHE A 329 -28.07 -4.48 -1.19
C PHE A 329 -29.49 -4.25 -0.66
N GLU A 330 -29.67 -3.20 0.14
CA GLU A 330 -30.94 -2.75 0.65
C GLU A 330 -31.33 -1.46 -0.06
N HIS A 331 -32.53 -1.42 -0.65
CA HIS A 331 -32.99 -0.28 -1.46
C HIS A 331 -33.34 0.97 -0.63
N GLY A 332 -33.20 0.89 0.69
CA GLY A 332 -33.67 1.92 1.62
C GLY A 332 -35.19 1.84 1.82
N SER A 333 -35.63 2.01 3.07
CA SER A 333 -37.04 2.16 3.40
C SER A 333 -37.18 2.96 4.69
N GLY A 334 -38.31 3.66 4.87
CA GLY A 334 -38.60 4.36 6.13
C GLY A 334 -37.60 5.46 6.51
N GLY A 335 -37.00 6.15 5.53
CA GLY A 335 -36.01 7.22 5.76
C GLY A 335 -34.55 6.77 5.74
N LEU A 336 -34.29 5.45 5.72
CA LEU A 336 -32.95 4.90 5.53
C LEU A 336 -32.51 5.03 4.07
N ARG A 337 -31.25 5.43 3.87
CA ARG A 337 -30.65 5.49 2.54
C ARG A 337 -30.36 4.08 2.02
N PRO A 338 -30.42 3.87 0.68
CA PRO A 338 -30.00 2.63 0.09
C PRO A 338 -28.53 2.35 0.43
N GLY A 339 -28.20 1.09 0.66
CA GLY A 339 -26.88 0.72 1.14
C GLY A 339 -26.65 -0.78 1.21
N TYR A 340 -25.52 -1.15 1.78
CA TYR A 340 -25.08 -2.52 1.91
C TYR A 340 -25.17 -3.01 3.35
N SER A 341 -25.55 -4.26 3.50
CA SER A 341 -25.59 -4.98 4.78
C SER A 341 -25.10 -6.41 4.61
N ILE A 342 -24.86 -7.08 5.73
CA ILE A 342 -24.51 -8.50 5.74
C ILE A 342 -25.71 -9.30 5.23
N HIS A 343 -25.46 -10.30 4.37
CA HIS A 343 -26.51 -11.19 3.92
C HIS A 343 -26.91 -12.15 5.07
N PRO A 344 -28.21 -12.41 5.31
CA PRO A 344 -28.67 -13.21 6.46
C PRO A 344 -28.03 -14.61 6.56
N SER A 345 -27.88 -15.32 5.44
CA SER A 345 -27.25 -16.65 5.45
C SER A 345 -25.78 -16.61 5.84
N PHE A 346 -25.07 -15.54 5.48
CA PHE A 346 -23.67 -15.34 5.85
C PHE A 346 -23.56 -14.86 7.30
N SER A 347 -24.47 -14.00 7.75
CA SER A 347 -24.59 -13.64 9.17
C SER A 347 -24.74 -14.90 10.03
N ASP A 348 -25.70 -15.79 9.70
CA ASP A 348 -25.85 -17.08 10.39
C ASP A 348 -24.56 -17.91 10.38
N ALA A 349 -23.83 -17.91 9.25
CA ALA A 349 -22.56 -18.62 9.14
C ALA A 349 -21.46 -18.04 10.05
N CYS A 350 -21.44 -16.72 10.30
CA CYS A 350 -20.54 -16.05 11.24
C CYS A 350 -20.72 -16.54 12.69
N TYR A 351 -21.89 -17.06 13.06
CA TYR A 351 -22.15 -17.60 14.40
C TYR A 351 -21.92 -19.12 14.51
N ARG A 352 -21.72 -19.83 13.39
CA ARG A 352 -21.35 -21.27 13.39
C ARG A 352 -19.88 -21.46 13.79
N ALA A 353 -19.47 -22.69 14.08
CA ALA A 353 -18.15 -22.98 14.65
C ALA A 353 -16.95 -22.34 13.92
N LEU A 354 -16.91 -22.42 12.58
CA LEU A 354 -15.85 -21.80 11.78
C LEU A 354 -15.94 -20.27 11.80
N GLY A 355 -17.12 -19.71 11.52
CA GLY A 355 -17.34 -18.27 11.53
C GLY A 355 -17.10 -17.64 12.90
N SER A 356 -17.57 -18.27 13.97
CA SER A 356 -17.40 -17.79 15.35
C SER A 356 -15.92 -17.78 15.74
N ARG A 357 -15.16 -18.79 15.32
CA ARG A 357 -13.70 -18.75 15.48
C ARG A 357 -13.07 -17.60 14.69
N ALA A 358 -13.43 -17.44 13.42
CA ALA A 358 -12.75 -16.51 12.52
C ALA A 358 -13.16 -15.03 12.70
N PHE A 359 -14.43 -14.73 12.88
CA PHE A 359 -14.98 -13.38 13.00
C PHE A 359 -14.97 -12.88 14.44
N TYR A 360 -15.50 -13.67 15.39
CA TYR A 360 -15.59 -13.26 16.79
C TYR A 360 -14.27 -13.37 17.55
N ARG A 361 -13.59 -14.52 17.47
CA ARG A 361 -12.39 -14.76 18.29
C ARG A 361 -11.13 -14.21 17.65
N LEU A 362 -10.78 -14.72 16.47
CA LEU A 362 -9.53 -14.37 15.78
C LEU A 362 -9.63 -13.04 15.02
N GLY A 363 -10.83 -12.66 14.60
CA GLY A 363 -11.12 -11.43 13.89
C GLY A 363 -11.41 -10.22 14.78
N SER A 364 -11.55 -10.40 16.10
CA SER A 364 -11.80 -9.32 17.06
C SER A 364 -10.84 -8.11 16.91
N PRO A 365 -9.52 -8.28 16.69
CA PRO A 365 -8.62 -7.15 16.45
C PRO A 365 -9.00 -6.30 15.23
N ILE A 366 -9.55 -6.93 14.19
CA ILE A 366 -9.99 -6.29 12.94
C ILE A 366 -11.29 -5.54 13.18
N THR A 367 -12.28 -6.18 13.81
CA THR A 367 -13.52 -5.53 14.26
C THR A 367 -13.21 -4.29 15.11
N ALA A 368 -12.28 -4.41 16.06
CA ALA A 368 -11.87 -3.30 16.92
C ALA A 368 -11.15 -2.20 16.13
N ALA A 369 -10.34 -2.53 15.13
CA ALA A 369 -9.68 -1.56 14.26
C ALA A 369 -10.70 -0.80 13.39
N ILE A 370 -11.69 -1.50 12.82
CA ILE A 370 -12.79 -0.91 12.04
C ILE A 370 -13.55 0.10 12.91
N ARG A 371 -13.99 -0.33 14.10
CA ARG A 371 -14.76 0.52 15.02
C ARG A 371 -13.97 1.76 15.44
N ARG A 372 -12.73 1.58 15.90
CA ARG A 372 -11.86 2.71 16.26
C ARG A 372 -11.62 3.65 15.09
N ALA A 373 -11.43 3.12 13.88
CA ALA A 373 -11.23 3.94 12.68
C ALA A 373 -12.46 4.80 12.41
N ALA A 374 -13.66 4.19 12.44
CA ALA A 374 -14.92 4.90 12.24
C ALA A 374 -15.18 5.97 13.32
N GLU A 375 -15.08 5.61 14.60
CA GLU A 375 -15.34 6.53 15.72
C GLU A 375 -14.33 7.70 15.76
N THR A 376 -13.05 7.42 15.50
CA THR A 376 -12.03 8.48 15.45
C THR A 376 -12.27 9.41 14.26
N TRP A 377 -12.63 8.85 13.11
CA TRP A 377 -12.90 9.63 11.91
C TRP A 377 -14.13 10.52 12.05
N ALA A 378 -15.21 10.02 12.68
CA ALA A 378 -16.38 10.82 13.00
C ALA A 378 -16.02 12.00 13.93
N ARG A 379 -15.23 11.74 14.98
CA ARG A 379 -14.75 12.80 15.89
C ARG A 379 -13.89 13.85 15.18
N GLU A 380 -12.99 13.43 14.29
CA GLU A 380 -12.20 14.35 13.45
C GLU A 380 -13.10 15.23 12.57
N ARG A 381 -14.16 14.67 11.99
CA ARG A 381 -15.11 15.39 11.14
C ARG A 381 -15.87 16.46 11.91
N ILE A 382 -16.37 16.12 13.10
CA ILE A 382 -17.05 17.09 13.98
C ILE A 382 -16.09 18.21 14.38
N ALA A 383 -14.89 17.86 14.84
CA ALA A 383 -13.89 18.86 15.25
C ALA A 383 -13.53 19.84 14.12
N ARG A 384 -13.39 19.34 12.88
CA ARG A 384 -13.16 20.19 11.70
C ARG A 384 -14.36 21.08 11.36
N ALA A 385 -15.58 20.56 11.47
CA ALA A 385 -16.79 21.34 11.25
C ALA A 385 -16.92 22.48 12.28
N SER A 386 -16.64 22.20 13.56
CA SER A 386 -16.65 23.21 14.62
C SER A 386 -15.53 24.24 14.47
N ALA A 387 -14.34 23.86 13.99
CA ALA A 387 -13.24 24.79 13.74
C ALA A 387 -13.46 25.70 12.52
N GLY A 388 -14.28 25.26 11.56
CA GLY A 388 -14.69 26.06 10.40
C GLY A 388 -15.76 27.11 10.70
N VAL A 389 -16.42 27.04 11.86
CA VAL A 389 -17.40 28.02 12.33
C VAL A 389 -16.70 28.95 13.34
N SER A 390 -15.98 29.96 12.84
CA SER A 390 -15.60 31.11 13.68
C SER A 390 -16.82 32.02 13.86
N PRO A 391 -17.10 32.52 15.07
CA PRO A 391 -18.25 33.37 15.33
C PRO A 391 -17.99 34.77 14.78
N GLN A 392 -18.51 35.07 13.58
CA GLN A 392 -18.91 36.43 13.25
C GLN A 392 -20.41 36.55 13.51
N GLU A 393 -20.78 37.64 14.18
CA GLU A 393 -22.09 38.03 14.70
C GLU A 393 -22.44 37.35 16.04
N ALA A 394 -22.69 38.06 17.14
CA ALA A 394 -23.33 39.37 17.33
C ALA A 394 -23.01 39.95 18.73
N PRO A 395 -23.43 41.18 19.09
CA PRO A 395 -24.09 42.22 18.28
C PRO A 395 -23.24 43.48 18.02
#